data_AF-A0A0F3R9J8-F1
#
_entry.id   AF-A0A0F3R9J8-F1
#
_cell.length_a   1.000
_cell.length_b   1.000
_cell.length_c   1.000
_cell.angle_alpha   90.00
_cell.angle_beta   90.00
_cell.angle_gamma   90.00
#
_symmetry.space_group_name_H-M   'P 1'
#
loop_
_entity.id
_entity.type
_entity.pdbx_description
1 polymer ?
#
loop_
_entity_poly.entity_id
_entity_poly.type
_entity_poly.pdbx_seq_one_letter_code
_entity_poly.pdbx_strand_id
1 'polypeptide(L)'
;MDFSFIEPQKGDFVYFDPPYHKSGEKFYTRLPFDENDQTRLKDFATELNDKNVKIMISNSDTPFIRNLYKNFNISIIKVKYSMPEHNKISDEVVITNYQLPQ
;
A
#
# COMPACT_ATOMS: atom_id res chain seq x y z
N MET A 1 3.90 7.97 -15.28
CA MET A 1 5.28 7.65 -14.87
C MET A 1 5.17 6.43 -13.99
N ASP A 2 5.93 5.37 -14.27
CA ASP A 2 5.88 4.12 -13.51
C ASP A 2 6.74 4.22 -12.25
N PHE A 3 6.33 3.59 -11.15
CA PHE A 3 7.06 3.64 -9.89
C PHE A 3 8.42 2.92 -9.97
N SER A 4 8.63 2.02 -10.94
CA SER A 4 9.89 1.29 -11.09
C SER A 4 11.04 2.12 -11.68
N PHE A 5 10.82 3.38 -12.05
CA PHE A 5 11.88 4.24 -12.61
C PHE A 5 12.81 4.88 -11.57
N ILE A 6 12.54 4.70 -10.27
CA ILE A 6 13.44 5.15 -9.21
C ILE A 6 14.49 4.08 -8.89
N GLU A 7 15.68 4.51 -8.46
CA GLU A 7 16.76 3.60 -8.02
C GLU A 7 17.22 3.89 -6.57
N PRO A 8 16.36 3.64 -5.55
CA PRO A 8 16.72 3.86 -4.16
C PRO A 8 17.89 2.99 -3.73
N GLN A 9 18.73 3.55 -2.86
CA GLN A 9 19.94 2.92 -2.35
C GLN A 9 19.80 2.56 -0.88
N LYS A 10 20.70 1.69 -0.40
CA LYS A 10 20.74 1.30 1.02
C LYS A 10 20.78 2.55 1.91
N GLY A 11 19.86 2.60 2.88
CA GLY A 11 19.71 3.73 3.80
C GLY A 11 18.62 4.72 3.41
N ASP A 12 18.12 4.66 2.17
CA ASP A 12 16.97 5.47 1.76
C ASP A 12 15.67 4.99 2.40
N PHE A 13 14.71 5.91 2.43
CA PHE A 13 13.33 5.65 2.80
C PHE A 13 12.41 6.03 1.64
N VAL A 14 11.53 5.10 1.26
CA VAL A 14 10.58 5.28 0.15
C VAL A 14 9.16 5.12 0.68
N TYR A 15 8.34 6.14 0.43
CA TYR A 15 6.92 6.12 0.73
C TYR A 15 6.11 5.96 -0.57
N PHE A 16 5.22 4.98 -0.60
CA PHE A 16 4.32 4.73 -1.71
C PHE A 16 2.87 4.99 -1.30
N ASP A 17 2.20 5.83 -2.09
CA ASP A 17 0.77 6.14 -1.97
C ASP A 17 0.07 5.82 -3.29
N PRO A 18 -0.11 4.53 -3.64
CA PRO A 18 -0.73 4.14 -4.90
C PRO A 18 -2.23 4.45 -4.89
N PRO A 19 -2.93 4.40 -6.03
CA PRO A 19 -4.39 4.31 -6.01
C PRO A 19 -4.85 3.12 -5.16
N TYR A 20 -5.66 3.39 -4.14
CA TYR A 20 -6.05 2.36 -3.17
C TYR A 20 -6.91 1.26 -3.80
N HIS A 21 -6.74 0.03 -3.31
CA HIS A 21 -7.61 -1.08 -3.66
C HIS A 21 -9.06 -0.80 -3.22
N LYS A 22 -10.03 -1.13 -4.07
CA LYS A 22 -11.46 -0.98 -3.78
C LYS A 22 -12.08 -2.37 -3.72
N SER A 23 -12.68 -2.72 -2.58
CA SER A 23 -13.45 -3.96 -2.43
C SER A 23 -14.86 -3.79 -3.03
N GLY A 24 -15.23 -4.64 -4.00
CA GLY A 24 -16.58 -4.69 -4.56
C GLY A 24 -16.64 -4.54 -6.08
N GLU A 25 -17.55 -5.34 -6.66
CA GLU A 25 -17.95 -5.51 -8.06
C GLU A 25 -16.96 -5.09 -9.14
N LYS A 26 -16.47 -6.10 -9.89
CA LYS A 26 -15.84 -6.03 -11.22
C LYS A 26 -16.17 -4.72 -11.95
N PHE A 27 -15.40 -3.68 -11.69
CA PHE A 27 -15.52 -2.45 -12.43
C PHE A 27 -14.91 -2.77 -13.80
N TYR A 28 -15.77 -3.01 -14.78
CA TYR A 28 -15.44 -3.19 -16.20
C TYR A 28 -14.75 -1.94 -16.81
N THR A 29 -14.53 -0.88 -16.02
CA THR A 29 -13.63 0.21 -16.35
C THR A 29 -12.20 -0.20 -15.99
N ARG A 30 -11.31 -0.23 -16.99
CA ARG A 30 -9.86 -0.30 -16.78
C ARG A 30 -9.46 0.74 -15.72
N LEU A 31 -9.32 0.31 -14.47
CA LEU A 31 -8.74 1.15 -13.44
C LEU A 31 -7.27 1.38 -13.84
N PRO A 32 -6.72 2.58 -13.63
CA PRO A 32 -5.33 2.86 -13.97
C PRO A 32 -4.33 2.09 -13.08
N PHE A 33 -4.80 1.42 -12.03
CA PHE A 33 -3.99 0.63 -11.11
C PHE A 33 -4.83 -0.54 -10.57
N ASP A 34 -4.67 -1.72 -11.15
CA ASP A 34 -5.45 -2.92 -10.80
C ASP A 34 -4.72 -3.83 -9.80
N GLU A 35 -5.26 -5.03 -9.53
CA GLU A 35 -4.61 -6.01 -8.64
C GLU A 35 -3.25 -6.50 -9.17
N ASN A 36 -3.02 -6.48 -10.49
CA ASN A 36 -1.72 -6.79 -11.07
C ASN A 36 -0.73 -5.66 -10.79
N ASP A 37 -1.15 -4.40 -10.89
CA ASP A 37 -0.31 -3.26 -10.53
C ASP A 37 0.00 -3.21 -9.03
N GLN A 38 -0.97 -3.55 -8.17
CA GLN A 38 -0.74 -3.74 -6.73
C GLN A 38 0.31 -4.85 -6.49
N THR A 39 0.21 -5.95 -7.23
CA THR A 39 1.18 -7.06 -7.15
C THR A 39 2.57 -6.63 -7.62
N ARG A 40 2.67 -5.89 -8.74
CA ARG A 40 3.94 -5.31 -9.23
C ARG A 40 4.56 -4.38 -8.20
N LEU A 41 3.76 -3.54 -7.53
CA LEU A 41 4.26 -2.66 -6.47
C LEU A 41 4.78 -3.47 -5.27
N LYS A 42 4.08 -4.53 -4.86
CA LYS A 42 4.57 -5.44 -3.81
C LYS A 42 5.91 -6.07 -4.22
N ASP A 43 6.05 -6.52 -5.45
CA ASP A 43 7.29 -7.18 -5.90
C ASP A 43 8.45 -6.18 -5.93
N PHE A 44 8.22 -4.96 -6.43
CA PHE A 44 9.20 -3.88 -6.35
C PHE A 44 9.56 -3.52 -4.90
N ALA A 45 8.58 -3.45 -4.00
CA ALA A 45 8.81 -3.27 -2.57
C ALA A 45 9.67 -4.39 -1.95
N THR A 46 9.54 -5.62 -2.44
CA THR A 46 10.36 -6.76 -2.03
C THR A 46 11.81 -6.60 -2.52
N GLU A 47 12.01 -6.17 -3.77
CA GLU A 47 13.34 -5.87 -4.31
C GLU A 47 14.04 -4.74 -3.51
N LEU A 48 13.31 -3.70 -3.14
CA LEU A 48 13.83 -2.62 -2.30
C LEU A 48 14.18 -3.12 -0.88
N ASN A 49 13.36 -4.01 -0.32
CA ASN A 49 13.65 -4.66 0.96
C ASN A 49 14.98 -5.44 0.92
N ASP A 50 15.21 -6.21 -0.15
CA ASP A 50 16.46 -6.97 -0.32
C ASP A 50 17.68 -6.06 -0.45
N LYS A 51 17.50 -4.83 -0.93
CA LYS A 51 18.52 -3.77 -0.99
C LYS A 51 18.73 -3.03 0.34
N ASN A 52 18.05 -3.42 1.42
CA ASN A 52 18.06 -2.71 2.71
C ASN A 52 17.56 -1.25 2.60
N VAL A 53 16.58 -1.01 1.73
CA VAL A 53 15.82 0.24 1.65
C VAL A 53 14.63 0.13 2.59
N LYS A 54 14.36 1.19 3.37
CA LYS A 54 13.15 1.22 4.20
C LYS A 54 11.96 1.62 3.35
N ILE A 55 10.85 0.91 3.48
CA ILE A 55 9.63 1.19 2.73
C ILE A 55 8.43 1.41 3.64
N MET A 56 7.54 2.29 3.21
CA MET A 56 6.21 2.46 3.77
C MET A 56 5.18 2.55 2.63
N ILE A 57 4.07 1.84 2.76
CA ILE A 57 2.98 1.84 1.78
C ILE A 57 1.67 2.10 2.52
N SER A 58 0.87 3.05 2.03
CA SER A 58 -0.52 3.26 2.46
C SER A 58 -1.49 2.61 1.48
N ASN A 59 -2.57 2.00 2.00
CA ASN A 59 -3.62 1.41 1.15
C ASN A 59 -4.93 1.20 1.93
N SER A 60 -5.98 0.78 1.22
CA SER A 60 -7.24 0.32 1.84
C SER A 60 -7.05 -0.97 2.62
N ASP A 61 -7.76 -1.10 3.74
CA ASP A 61 -7.81 -2.33 4.51
C ASP A 61 -8.74 -3.39 3.87
N THR A 62 -8.21 -4.14 2.90
CA THR A 62 -8.97 -5.22 2.22
C THR A 62 -8.30 -6.59 2.42
N PRO A 63 -9.05 -7.70 2.32
CA PRO A 63 -8.48 -9.04 2.39
C PRO A 63 -7.38 -9.27 1.34
N PHE A 64 -7.55 -8.69 0.14
CA PHE A 64 -6.55 -8.75 -0.93
C PHE A 64 -5.24 -8.09 -0.49
N ILE A 65 -5.28 -6.83 -0.03
CA ILE A 65 -4.09 -6.10 0.41
C ILE A 65 -3.42 -6.78 1.61
N ARG A 66 -4.20 -7.21 2.62
CA ARG A 66 -3.66 -7.93 3.78
C ARG A 66 -2.92 -9.21 3.37
N ASN A 67 -3.48 -9.98 2.44
CA ASN A 67 -2.86 -11.21 1.97
C ASN A 67 -1.63 -10.93 1.08
N LEU A 68 -1.70 -9.90 0.23
CA LEU A 68 -0.61 -9.50 -0.67
C LEU A 68 0.66 -9.14 0.12
N TYR A 69 0.50 -8.41 1.22
CA TYR A 69 1.60 -7.93 2.07
C TYR A 69 1.79 -8.73 3.37
N LYS A 70 1.31 -9.97 3.45
CA LYS A 70 1.34 -10.79 4.68
C LYS A 70 2.72 -11.01 5.33
N ASN A 71 3.79 -10.80 4.56
CA ASN A 71 5.18 -10.93 5.02
C ASN A 71 5.81 -9.60 5.45
N PHE A 72 5.05 -8.51 5.41
CA PHE A 72 5.43 -7.18 5.89
C PHE A 72 4.73 -6.89 7.22
N ASN A 73 5.18 -5.85 7.92
CA ASN A 73 4.46 -5.35 9.09
C ASN A 73 3.24 -4.55 8.61
N ILE A 74 2.04 -4.93 9.05
CA ILE A 74 0.78 -4.27 8.70
C ILE A 74 0.18 -3.65 9.95
N SER A 75 -0.08 -2.35 9.92
CA SER A 75 -0.79 -1.62 10.97
C SER A 75 -2.11 -1.08 10.41
N ILE A 76 -3.22 -1.41 11.07
CA ILE A 76 -4.55 -0.92 10.68
C ILE A 76 -4.80 0.42 11.38
N ILE A 77 -5.17 1.43 10.59
CA ILE A 77 -5.49 2.77 11.06
C ILE A 77 -6.97 3.03 10.78
N LYS A 78 -7.68 3.47 11.82
CA LYS A 78 -9.07 3.91 11.68
C LYS A 78 -9.10 5.37 11.27
N VAL A 79 -9.51 5.65 10.04
CA VAL A 79 -9.63 7.03 9.55
C VAL A 79 -11.06 7.52 9.73
N LYS A 80 -11.21 8.68 10.41
CA LYS A 80 -12.48 9.40 10.51
C LYS A 80 -12.41 10.63 9.61
N TYR A 81 -13.11 10.59 8.48
CA TYR A 81 -13.25 11.78 7.63
C TYR A 81 -14.16 12.81 8.31
N SER A 82 -13.77 14.08 8.29
CA SER A 82 -14.54 15.18 8.91
C SER A 82 -15.75 15.66 8.10
N MET A 83 -16.25 14.89 7.13
CA MET A 83 -17.39 15.27 6.30
C MET A 83 -18.72 14.75 6.87
N PRO A 84 -19.74 15.60 7.05
CA PRO A 84 -20.95 15.28 7.82
C PRO A 84 -21.94 14.33 7.12
N GLU A 85 -21.86 14.12 5.80
CA GLU A 85 -22.85 13.29 5.07
C GLU A 85 -22.46 11.81 4.92
N HIS A 86 -21.22 11.45 5.26
CA HIS A 86 -20.76 10.07 5.20
C HIS A 86 -19.90 9.78 6.42
N ASN A 87 -20.51 9.23 7.49
CA ASN A 87 -19.82 8.52 8.56
C ASN A 87 -19.18 7.22 8.00
N LYS A 88 -18.40 7.32 6.92
CA LYS A 88 -17.69 6.21 6.33
C LYS A 88 -16.39 6.08 7.10
N ILE A 89 -16.44 5.25 8.14
CA ILE A 89 -15.23 4.70 8.75
C ILE A 89 -14.59 3.84 7.66
N SER A 90 -13.48 4.29 7.10
CA SER A 90 -12.63 3.42 6.30
C SER A 90 -11.48 2.98 7.18
N ASP A 91 -11.26 1.68 7.21
CA ASP A 91 -10.03 1.12 7.73
C ASP A 91 -8.99 1.23 6.61
N GLU A 92 -7.84 1.79 6.95
CA GLU A 92 -6.66 1.87 6.09
C GLU A 92 -5.53 1.04 6.69
N VAL A 93 -4.58 0.63 5.86
CA VAL A 93 -3.38 -0.08 6.30
C VAL A 93 -2.13 0.72 5.98
N VAL A 94 -1.21 0.71 6.95
CA VAL A 94 0.18 1.11 6.75
C VAL A 94 1.04 -0.15 6.77
N ILE A 95 1.75 -0.37 5.68
CA ILE A 95 2.60 -1.53 5.45
C ILE A 95 4.06 -1.08 5.47
N THR A 96 4.91 -1.76 6.25
CA THR A 96 6.34 -1.42 6.38
C THR A 96 7.23 -2.66 6.43
N ASN A 97 8.49 -2.55 6.01
CA ASN A 97 9.50 -3.61 6.15
C ASN A 97 10.40 -3.44 7.40
N TYR A 98 10.02 -2.54 8.30
CA TYR A 98 10.73 -2.27 9.55
C TYR A 98 9.74 -2.16 10.70
N GLN A 99 10.22 -2.29 11.93
CA GLN A 99 9.37 -2.13 13.12
C GLN A 99 9.06 -0.65 13.33
N LEU A 100 7.77 -0.32 13.48
CA LEU A 100 7.37 1.02 13.92
C LEU A 100 7.81 1.23 15.38
N PRO A 101 8.25 2.45 15.76
CA PRO A 101 8.46 2.79 17.15
C PRO A 101 7.16 2.56 17.96
N GLN A 102 7.30 2.04 19.18
CA GLN A 102 6.19 1.96 20.14
C GLN A 102 5.84 3.33 20.71
#